data_AF-A0A0Q5JE57-F1
#
_entry.id   AF-A0A0Q5JE57-F1
#
_cell.length_a   1.000
_cell.length_b   1.000
_cell.length_c   1.000
_cell.angle_alpha   90.00
_cell.angle_beta   90.00
_cell.angle_gamma   90.00
#
_symmetry.space_group_name_H-M   'P 1'
#
loop_
_entity.id
_entity.type
_entity.pdbx_description
1 polymer ?
#
loop_
_entity_poly.entity_id
_entity_poly.type
_entity_poly.pdbx_seq_one_letter_code
_entity_poly.pdbx_strand_id
1 'polypeptide(L)'
;MSSPTPLALPTGVTGHVSFYAAEYDPKTRQPLRALTLGNPEDLQPLASIFKPLILQGVLQDVDAGKLRLNTVFTTTAANRSIEDYPAGNNTLQVLAKRAIYLSDNTASDILQLAYGPERLARAVRQSSPCTSVLLTTKAWWGAQAGLIPSVMTTNTAAGARVFGAQPFAQRLVTAKNLIAASQKLTGPDVERKLDVYFNGPTYTADMEVNLQNTSTARAYTDLMAQTLSGAALKPTTRKVFRDILATGCCRPKAPKLNATYWAAKAGSGWGILTLTGYVETPDGRNFAYTYLNDSSVTTDAEEMEKQIRPVVLWIEQNILALRTPR
;
A
#
# COMPACT_ATOMS: atom_id res chain seq x y z
N MET A 1 10.90 -18.36 14.45
CA MET A 1 10.02 -19.45 13.95
C MET A 1 8.62 -18.89 13.73
N SER A 2 7.93 -19.28 12.65
CA SER A 2 6.52 -18.93 12.41
C SER A 2 5.59 -20.04 12.88
N SER A 3 4.38 -19.69 13.31
CA SER A 3 3.31 -20.65 13.60
C SER A 3 2.01 -20.19 12.96
N PRO A 4 1.09 -21.10 12.60
CA PRO A 4 -0.24 -20.70 12.17
C PRO A 4 -0.95 -19.87 13.23
N THR A 5 -1.76 -18.90 12.80
CA THR A 5 -2.72 -18.23 13.68
C THR A 5 -3.72 -19.23 14.28
N PRO A 6 -4.02 -19.15 15.58
CA PRO A 6 -5.05 -19.99 16.20
C PRO A 6 -6.47 -19.44 15.98
N LEU A 7 -6.61 -18.27 15.37
CA LEU A 7 -7.88 -17.54 15.27
C LEU A 7 -8.51 -17.75 13.89
N ALA A 8 -9.76 -18.18 13.86
CA ALA A 8 -10.55 -18.19 12.63
C ALA A 8 -10.71 -16.76 12.07
N LEU A 9 -10.76 -16.64 10.74
CA LEU A 9 -11.06 -15.37 10.09
C LEU A 9 -12.45 -14.85 10.47
N PRO A 10 -12.67 -13.52 10.49
CA PRO A 10 -13.99 -12.96 10.67
C PRO A 10 -15.00 -13.45 9.62
N THR A 11 -16.26 -13.59 10.02
CA THR A 11 -17.36 -13.92 9.10
C THR A 11 -17.42 -12.92 7.94
N GLY A 12 -17.62 -13.42 6.72
CA GLY A 12 -17.72 -12.60 5.51
C GLY A 12 -16.40 -12.39 4.77
N VAL A 13 -15.25 -12.71 5.39
CA VAL A 13 -13.97 -12.76 4.68
C VAL A 13 -13.97 -13.97 3.75
N THR A 14 -13.70 -13.75 2.47
CA THR A 14 -13.64 -14.80 1.43
C THR A 14 -12.44 -14.58 0.52
N GLY A 15 -12.24 -15.45 -0.46
CA GLY A 15 -11.13 -15.37 -1.39
C GLY A 15 -9.83 -15.91 -0.80
N HIS A 16 -8.73 -15.52 -1.40
CA HIS A 16 -7.41 -15.96 -1.01
C HIS A 16 -6.81 -14.98 0.01
N VAL A 17 -6.36 -15.50 1.16
CA VAL A 17 -5.85 -14.70 2.27
C VAL A 17 -4.45 -15.16 2.65
N SER A 18 -3.52 -14.20 2.68
CA SER A 18 -2.20 -14.37 3.29
C SER A 18 -2.01 -13.34 4.40
N PHE A 19 -1.55 -13.82 5.55
CA PHE A 19 -1.27 -12.99 6.71
C PHE A 19 0.09 -13.32 7.28
N TYR A 20 0.81 -12.28 7.67
CA TYR A 20 2.03 -12.38 8.44
C TYR A 20 2.03 -11.29 9.50
N ALA A 21 2.22 -11.67 10.76
CA ALA A 21 2.51 -10.73 11.84
C ALA A 21 3.70 -11.24 12.63
N ALA A 22 4.59 -10.34 13.03
CA ALA A 22 5.76 -10.72 13.79
C ALA A 22 6.09 -9.70 14.87
N GLU A 23 6.68 -10.21 15.94
CA GLU A 23 7.45 -9.41 16.88
C GLU A 23 8.87 -9.26 16.35
N TYR A 24 9.41 -8.04 16.39
CA TYR A 24 10.74 -7.72 15.90
C TYR A 24 11.67 -7.31 17.03
N ASP A 25 12.90 -7.78 16.96
CA ASP A 25 13.97 -7.27 17.80
C ASP A 25 14.22 -5.79 17.46
N PRO A 26 14.18 -4.87 18.44
CA PRO A 26 14.30 -3.43 18.17
C PRO A 26 15.69 -3.02 17.64
N LYS A 27 16.73 -3.83 17.88
CA LYS A 27 18.11 -3.56 17.45
C LYS A 27 18.39 -4.19 16.09
N THR A 28 18.14 -5.49 15.95
CA THR A 28 18.50 -6.24 14.74
C THR A 28 17.43 -6.18 13.66
N ARG A 29 16.19 -5.80 14.03
CA ARG A 29 15.00 -5.80 13.17
C ARG A 29 14.70 -7.17 12.57
N GLN A 30 15.19 -8.24 13.19
CA GLN A 30 14.85 -9.60 12.80
C GLN A 30 13.58 -10.05 13.52
N PRO A 31 12.72 -10.86 12.88
CA PRO A 31 11.54 -11.40 13.52
C PRO A 31 11.95 -12.40 14.62
N LEU A 32 11.54 -12.13 15.86
CA LEU A 32 11.73 -13.01 17.01
C LEU A 32 10.77 -14.20 16.92
N ARG A 33 9.51 -13.91 16.60
CA ARG A 33 8.42 -14.87 16.42
C ARG A 33 7.36 -14.30 15.50
N ALA A 34 6.66 -15.18 14.80
CA ALA A 34 5.65 -14.80 13.84
C ALA A 34 4.40 -15.69 13.87
N LEU A 35 3.26 -15.10 13.53
CA LEU A 35 2.02 -15.79 13.20
C LEU A 35 1.72 -15.65 11.71
N THR A 36 1.16 -16.69 11.12
CA THR A 36 0.82 -16.73 9.70
C THR A 36 -0.57 -17.30 9.45
N LEU A 37 -1.22 -16.86 8.37
CA LEU A 37 -2.37 -17.52 7.76
C LEU A 37 -2.12 -17.62 6.25
N GLY A 38 -2.56 -18.71 5.62
CA GLY A 38 -2.24 -18.97 4.21
C GLY A 38 -0.73 -19.17 4.00
N ASN A 39 -0.28 -19.00 2.76
CA ASN A 39 1.14 -19.00 2.45
C ASN A 39 1.66 -17.55 2.43
N PRO A 40 2.50 -17.13 3.41
CA PRO A 40 2.95 -15.74 3.51
C PRO A 40 3.92 -15.32 2.38
N GLU A 41 4.31 -16.26 1.51
CA GLU A 41 5.13 -16.03 0.32
C GLU A 41 4.32 -15.85 -0.97
N ASP A 42 3.00 -15.95 -0.90
CA ASP A 42 2.17 -15.72 -2.09
C ASP A 42 2.21 -14.25 -2.48
N LEU A 43 2.42 -14.00 -3.78
CA LEU A 43 2.48 -12.66 -4.35
C LEU A 43 1.06 -12.14 -4.56
N GLN A 44 0.73 -11.03 -3.92
CA GLN A 44 -0.60 -10.43 -3.97
C GLN A 44 -0.53 -8.90 -4.21
N PRO A 45 -1.61 -8.29 -4.73
CA PRO A 45 -1.72 -6.84 -4.86
C PRO A 45 -1.66 -6.15 -3.49
N LEU A 46 -1.04 -4.98 -3.45
CA LEU A 46 -0.96 -4.13 -2.26
C LEU A 46 -2.15 -3.17 -2.14
N ALA A 47 -2.91 -2.94 -3.22
CA ALA A 47 -3.87 -1.85 -3.29
C ALA A 47 -3.22 -0.54 -2.78
N SER A 48 -3.76 0.12 -1.76
CA SER A 48 -3.25 1.39 -1.22
C SER A 48 -2.24 1.28 -0.06
N ILE A 49 -1.83 0.09 0.38
CA ILE A 49 -0.94 -0.01 1.56
C ILE A 49 0.50 0.45 1.28
N PHE A 50 0.86 0.69 0.01
CA PHE A 50 2.18 1.21 -0.40
C PHE A 50 2.44 2.69 -0.07
N LYS A 51 1.38 3.47 0.19
CA LYS A 51 1.47 4.94 0.40
C LYS A 51 2.42 5.40 1.51
N PRO A 52 2.61 4.67 2.63
CA PRO A 52 3.65 4.99 3.61
C PRO A 52 5.07 5.03 3.04
N LEU A 53 5.38 4.21 2.01
CA LEU A 53 6.68 4.22 1.34
C LEU A 53 6.91 5.52 0.56
N ILE A 54 5.86 6.03 -0.11
CA ILE A 54 5.90 7.34 -0.76
C ILE A 54 6.12 8.43 0.27
N LEU A 55 5.36 8.40 1.38
CA LEU A 55 5.45 9.40 2.42
C LEU A 55 6.86 9.44 3.05
N GLN A 56 7.46 8.28 3.35
CA GLN A 56 8.84 8.24 3.82
C GLN A 56 9.79 8.87 2.80
N GLY A 57 9.66 8.54 1.51
CA GLY A 57 10.50 9.08 0.44
C GLY A 57 10.45 10.61 0.35
N VAL A 58 9.25 11.21 0.31
CA VAL A 58 9.13 12.67 0.25
C VAL A 58 9.67 13.35 1.51
N LEU A 59 9.54 12.72 2.68
CA LEU A 59 10.09 13.25 3.93
C LEU A 59 11.63 13.11 4.00
N GLN A 60 12.23 12.12 3.35
CA GLN A 60 13.67 12.07 3.15
C GLN A 60 14.17 13.22 2.27
N ASP A 61 13.38 13.65 1.29
CA ASP A 61 13.69 14.84 0.50
C ASP A 61 13.51 16.14 1.29
N VAL A 62 12.61 16.16 2.27
CA VAL A 62 12.55 17.26 3.27
C VAL A 62 13.80 17.26 4.14
N ASP A 63 14.23 16.10 4.63
CA ASP A 63 15.45 15.98 5.44
C ASP A 63 16.71 16.40 4.68
N ALA A 64 16.74 16.14 3.37
CA ALA A 64 17.81 16.53 2.46
C ALA A 64 17.71 18.00 2.00
N GLY A 65 16.69 18.76 2.42
CA GLY A 65 16.49 20.15 2.03
C GLY A 65 16.03 20.36 0.58
N LYS A 66 15.65 19.29 -0.13
CA LYS A 66 15.11 19.36 -1.50
C LYS A 66 13.65 19.80 -1.53
N LEU A 67 12.91 19.45 -0.48
CA LEU A 67 11.53 19.84 -0.26
C LEU A 67 11.36 20.47 1.13
N ARG A 68 10.20 21.08 1.36
CA ARG A 68 9.75 21.53 2.67
C ARG A 68 8.34 21.01 2.91
N LEU A 69 7.93 20.91 4.18
CA LEU A 69 6.55 20.52 4.51
C LEU A 69 5.50 21.48 3.91
N ASN A 70 5.88 22.74 3.70
CA ASN A 70 5.07 23.77 3.06
C ASN A 70 5.35 23.95 1.56
N THR A 71 6.12 23.06 0.92
CA THR A 71 6.23 23.05 -0.54
C THR A 71 4.83 22.86 -1.13
N VAL A 72 4.43 23.76 -2.03
CA VAL A 72 3.11 23.78 -2.66
C VAL A 72 3.15 23.01 -3.96
N PHE A 73 2.16 22.14 -4.17
CA PHE A 73 1.90 21.43 -5.40
C PHE A 73 0.52 21.83 -5.92
N THR A 74 0.41 21.99 -7.23
CA THR A 74 -0.88 22.26 -7.90
C THR A 74 -1.46 20.98 -8.44
N THR A 75 -2.72 20.73 -8.13
CA THR A 75 -3.48 19.65 -8.74
C THR A 75 -3.93 20.05 -10.13
N THR A 76 -3.62 19.21 -11.10
CA THR A 76 -3.86 19.40 -12.53
C THR A 76 -4.53 18.15 -13.11
N ALA A 77 -5.08 18.25 -14.32
CA ALA A 77 -5.63 17.07 -15.00
C ALA A 77 -4.59 15.94 -15.14
N ALA A 78 -3.31 16.28 -15.32
CA ALA A 78 -2.24 15.31 -15.50
C ALA A 78 -1.97 14.47 -14.25
N ASN A 79 -1.91 15.10 -13.07
CA ASN A 79 -1.56 14.43 -11.80
C ASN A 79 -2.77 14.06 -10.92
N ARG A 80 -3.99 14.40 -11.34
CA ARG A 80 -5.25 13.97 -10.72
C ARG A 80 -5.61 12.54 -11.12
N SER A 81 -5.95 11.71 -10.12
CA SER A 81 -6.50 10.34 -10.26
C SER A 81 -8.05 10.37 -10.34
N ILE A 82 -8.74 9.27 -9.98
CA ILE A 82 -10.18 9.09 -10.27
C ILE A 82 -11.14 9.69 -9.21
N GLU A 83 -10.90 9.53 -7.90
CA GLU A 83 -11.88 9.92 -6.86
C GLU A 83 -11.88 11.42 -6.46
N ASP A 84 -12.64 11.74 -5.40
CA ASP A 84 -12.56 13.00 -4.64
C ASP A 84 -11.12 13.37 -4.28
N TYR A 85 -10.72 14.59 -4.65
CA TYR A 85 -9.31 14.96 -4.67
C TYR A 85 -9.09 16.40 -4.16
N PRO A 86 -7.85 16.74 -3.74
CA PRO A 86 -7.55 18.08 -3.26
C PRO A 86 -7.32 18.99 -4.47
N ALA A 87 -8.34 19.76 -4.86
CA ALA A 87 -8.21 20.72 -5.96
C ALA A 87 -7.26 21.89 -5.62
N GLY A 88 -6.77 22.59 -6.65
CA GLY A 88 -5.95 23.79 -6.48
C GLY A 88 -4.57 23.52 -5.87
N ASN A 89 -4.12 24.43 -5.01
CA ASN A 89 -2.78 24.43 -4.42
C ASN A 89 -2.78 23.78 -3.04
N ASN A 90 -1.93 22.77 -2.85
CA ASN A 90 -1.86 21.98 -1.63
C ASN A 90 -0.41 21.83 -1.17
N THR A 91 -0.16 21.94 0.12
CA THR A 91 1.19 21.71 0.66
C THR A 91 1.52 20.22 0.71
N LEU A 92 2.81 19.89 0.71
CA LEU A 92 3.31 18.52 0.95
C LEU A 92 2.63 17.91 2.17
N GLN A 93 2.55 18.65 3.28
CA GLN A 93 1.94 18.15 4.52
C GLN A 93 0.44 17.86 4.38
N VAL A 94 -0.30 18.68 3.62
CA VAL A 94 -1.73 18.44 3.34
C VAL A 94 -1.90 17.18 2.50
N LEU A 95 -1.13 17.05 1.42
CA LEU A 95 -1.18 15.86 0.55
C LEU A 95 -0.78 14.59 1.32
N ALA A 96 0.26 14.67 2.16
CA ALA A 96 0.71 13.56 2.98
C ALA A 96 -0.37 13.07 3.95
N LYS A 97 -1.07 14.00 4.61
CA LYS A 97 -2.20 13.68 5.49
C LYS A 97 -3.33 13.01 4.72
N ARG A 98 -3.73 13.55 3.57
CA ARG A 98 -4.81 12.99 2.74
C ARG A 98 -4.48 11.60 2.20
N ALA A 99 -3.26 11.39 1.69
CA ALA A 99 -2.83 10.11 1.14
C ALA A 99 -2.87 8.98 2.18
N ILE A 100 -2.64 9.29 3.46
CA ILE A 100 -2.70 8.29 4.54
C ILE A 100 -4.10 8.18 5.14
N TYR A 101 -4.70 9.30 5.54
CA TYR A 101 -5.98 9.35 6.25
C TYR A 101 -7.16 8.94 5.37
N LEU A 102 -7.27 9.56 4.20
CA LEU A 102 -8.36 9.33 3.24
C LEU A 102 -7.99 8.29 2.19
N SER A 103 -6.76 7.76 2.20
CA SER A 103 -6.25 6.96 1.10
C SER A 103 -6.30 7.69 -0.25
N ASP A 104 -6.18 9.02 -0.27
CA ASP A 104 -6.33 9.83 -1.49
C ASP A 104 -5.23 9.51 -2.53
N ASN A 105 -5.64 8.97 -3.67
CA ASN A 105 -4.85 8.55 -4.80
C ASN A 105 -4.28 9.74 -5.57
N THR A 106 -5.00 10.86 -5.69
CA THR A 106 -4.45 12.07 -6.28
C THR A 106 -3.31 12.63 -5.44
N ALA A 107 -3.49 12.71 -4.12
CA ALA A 107 -2.44 13.15 -3.21
C ALA A 107 -1.23 12.19 -3.23
N SER A 108 -1.49 10.88 -3.25
CA SER A 108 -0.44 9.86 -3.41
C SER A 108 0.34 10.02 -4.72
N ASP A 109 -0.36 10.17 -5.84
CA ASP A 109 0.26 10.30 -7.17
C ASP A 109 1.10 11.58 -7.27
N ILE A 110 0.60 12.72 -6.78
CA ILE A 110 1.37 13.97 -6.73
C ILE A 110 2.66 13.80 -5.92
N LEU A 111 2.59 13.17 -4.73
CA LEU A 111 3.76 12.93 -3.89
C LEU A 111 4.74 11.93 -4.52
N GLN A 112 4.24 10.88 -5.17
CA GLN A 112 5.07 9.88 -5.83
C GLN A 112 5.79 10.48 -7.05
N LEU A 113 5.09 11.31 -7.84
CA LEU A 113 5.68 12.06 -8.95
C LEU A 113 6.76 13.04 -8.46
N ALA A 114 6.50 13.75 -7.35
CA ALA A 114 7.47 14.67 -6.76
C ALA A 114 8.74 13.97 -6.24
N TYR A 115 8.61 12.80 -5.61
CA TYR A 115 9.75 12.01 -5.12
C TYR A 115 10.53 11.32 -6.25
N GLY A 116 9.83 10.95 -7.33
CA GLY A 116 10.35 10.18 -8.45
C GLY A 116 9.94 8.71 -8.37
N PRO A 117 9.01 8.23 -9.22
CA PRO A 117 8.54 6.84 -9.19
C PRO A 117 9.64 5.80 -9.39
N GLU A 118 10.61 6.04 -10.28
CA GLU A 118 11.74 5.14 -10.50
C GLU A 118 12.64 5.05 -9.25
N ARG A 119 12.89 6.18 -8.59
CA ARG A 119 13.67 6.23 -7.35
C ARG A 119 12.97 5.45 -6.24
N LEU A 120 11.66 5.60 -6.10
CA LEU A 120 10.86 4.81 -5.16
C LEU A 120 10.97 3.31 -5.43
N ALA A 121 10.74 2.90 -6.68
CA ALA A 121 10.77 1.50 -7.07
C ALA A 121 12.11 0.85 -6.76
N ARG A 122 13.23 1.52 -7.07
CA ARG A 122 14.57 1.03 -6.78
C ARG A 122 14.84 0.94 -5.28
N ALA A 123 14.47 1.96 -4.51
CA ALA A 123 14.63 1.96 -3.06
C ALA A 123 13.84 0.82 -2.40
N VAL A 124 12.58 0.62 -2.81
CA VAL A 124 11.74 -0.46 -2.31
C VAL A 124 12.33 -1.83 -2.66
N ARG A 125 12.72 -2.04 -3.92
CA ARG A 125 13.32 -3.31 -4.37
C ARG A 125 14.62 -3.62 -3.64
N GLN A 126 15.42 -2.61 -3.30
CA GLN A 126 16.65 -2.77 -2.53
C GLN A 126 16.36 -3.23 -1.09
N SER A 127 15.33 -2.69 -0.45
CA SER A 127 14.96 -3.05 0.93
C SER A 127 14.13 -4.32 1.04
N SER A 128 13.38 -4.68 0.00
CA SER A 128 12.52 -5.85 -0.05
C SER A 128 12.44 -6.36 -1.49
N PRO A 129 13.28 -7.33 -1.89
CA PRO A 129 13.28 -7.85 -3.25
C PRO A 129 11.91 -8.34 -3.71
N CYS A 130 11.10 -8.95 -2.85
CA CYS A 130 9.77 -9.43 -3.24
C CYS A 130 8.71 -8.33 -3.37
N THR A 131 9.01 -7.07 -3.00
CA THR A 131 8.07 -5.94 -3.10
C THR A 131 8.32 -5.12 -4.37
N SER A 132 7.25 -4.82 -5.10
CA SER A 132 7.26 -3.96 -6.28
C SER A 132 6.29 -2.79 -6.11
N VAL A 133 6.83 -1.57 -6.09
CA VAL A 133 6.05 -0.32 -6.14
C VAL A 133 6.52 0.46 -7.36
N LEU A 134 5.84 0.28 -8.49
CA LEU A 134 6.30 0.71 -9.81
C LEU A 134 5.42 1.82 -10.39
N LEU A 135 4.11 1.73 -10.19
CA LEU A 135 3.13 2.59 -10.85
C LEU A 135 2.55 3.58 -9.85
N THR A 136 2.18 4.76 -10.36
CA THR A 136 1.18 5.61 -9.70
C THR A 136 -0.20 4.96 -9.89
N THR A 137 -1.16 5.34 -9.06
CA THR A 137 -2.51 4.76 -9.11
C THR A 137 -3.19 5.00 -10.46
N LYS A 138 -3.13 6.23 -10.99
CA LYS A 138 -3.67 6.55 -12.31
C LYS A 138 -3.01 5.75 -13.43
N ALA A 139 -1.71 5.46 -13.32
CA ALA A 139 -0.97 4.70 -14.33
C ALA A 139 -1.38 3.23 -14.35
N TRP A 140 -1.50 2.61 -13.18
CA TRP A 140 -2.04 1.26 -13.06
C TRP A 140 -3.46 1.22 -13.61
N TRP A 141 -4.34 2.09 -13.16
CA TRP A 141 -5.75 2.07 -13.56
C TRP A 141 -5.96 2.37 -15.03
N GLY A 142 -5.24 3.34 -15.59
CA GLY A 142 -5.26 3.59 -17.03
C GLY A 142 -4.83 2.38 -17.85
N ALA A 143 -3.88 1.58 -17.34
CA ALA A 143 -3.46 0.33 -17.99
C ALA A 143 -4.53 -0.76 -17.90
N GLN A 144 -5.13 -0.98 -16.72
CA GLN A 144 -6.22 -1.95 -16.54
C GLN A 144 -7.44 -1.62 -17.41
N ALA A 145 -7.81 -0.34 -17.45
CA ALA A 145 -8.90 0.19 -18.25
C ALA A 145 -8.65 0.17 -19.77
N GLY A 146 -7.46 -0.25 -20.22
CA GLY A 146 -7.09 -0.30 -21.64
C GLY A 146 -6.89 1.06 -22.30
N LEU A 147 -6.65 2.11 -21.52
CA LEU A 147 -6.49 3.49 -22.00
C LEU A 147 -5.07 3.80 -22.50
N ILE A 148 -4.12 2.88 -22.32
CA ILE A 148 -2.72 3.05 -22.71
C ILE A 148 -2.25 1.89 -23.63
N PRO A 149 -2.93 1.64 -24.76
CA PRO A 149 -2.61 0.51 -25.63
C PRO A 149 -1.25 0.63 -26.32
N SER A 150 -0.69 1.85 -26.41
CA SER A 150 0.62 2.10 -27.00
C SER A 150 1.80 1.63 -26.14
N VAL A 151 1.58 1.41 -24.84
CA VAL A 151 2.61 0.91 -23.91
C VAL A 151 2.31 -0.53 -23.50
N MET A 152 1.03 -0.85 -23.31
CA MET A 152 0.56 -2.21 -23.10
C MET A 152 0.32 -2.88 -24.47
N THR A 153 -0.84 -3.50 -24.64
CA THR A 153 -1.41 -3.92 -25.92
C THR A 153 -2.91 -3.68 -25.85
N THR A 154 -3.64 -3.84 -26.96
CA THR A 154 -5.12 -3.78 -26.96
C THR A 154 -5.75 -4.93 -26.18
N ASN A 155 -5.05 -6.06 -26.03
CA ASN A 155 -5.44 -7.14 -25.12
C ASN A 155 -4.79 -6.88 -23.75
N THR A 156 -5.52 -6.17 -22.89
CA THR A 156 -5.01 -5.71 -21.59
C THR A 156 -4.52 -6.85 -20.69
N ALA A 157 -5.21 -8.00 -20.68
CA ALA A 157 -4.79 -9.16 -19.90
C ALA A 157 -3.47 -9.77 -20.41
N ALA A 158 -3.32 -9.90 -21.74
CA ALA A 158 -2.06 -10.36 -22.31
C ALA A 158 -0.92 -9.36 -22.05
N GLY A 159 -1.18 -8.05 -22.22
CA GLY A 159 -0.22 -7.00 -21.90
C GLY A 159 0.20 -7.01 -20.43
N ALA A 160 -0.75 -7.21 -19.51
CA ALA A 160 -0.49 -7.32 -18.08
C ALA A 160 0.46 -8.48 -17.79
N ARG A 161 0.19 -9.68 -18.30
CA ARG A 161 1.07 -10.85 -18.12
C ARG A 161 2.48 -10.61 -18.65
N VAL A 162 2.60 -9.97 -19.82
CA VAL A 162 3.91 -9.59 -20.38
C VAL A 162 4.64 -8.63 -19.44
N PHE A 163 3.96 -7.59 -18.94
CA PHE A 163 4.53 -6.66 -17.98
C PHE A 163 4.94 -7.33 -16.67
N GLY A 164 4.09 -8.18 -16.09
CA GLY A 164 4.38 -8.88 -14.84
C GLY A 164 5.55 -9.86 -14.93
N ALA A 165 5.70 -10.53 -16.09
CA ALA A 165 6.79 -11.49 -16.34
C ALA A 165 8.14 -10.84 -16.68
N GLN A 166 8.18 -9.53 -16.98
CA GLN A 166 9.42 -8.83 -17.28
C GLN A 166 10.39 -8.81 -16.07
N PRO A 167 11.72 -8.91 -16.31
CA PRO A 167 12.71 -8.58 -15.30
C PRO A 167 12.51 -7.16 -14.75
N PHE A 168 12.84 -6.93 -13.48
CA PHE A 168 12.63 -5.65 -12.79
C PHE A 168 13.12 -4.43 -13.59
N ALA A 169 14.30 -4.51 -14.20
CA ALA A 169 14.86 -3.40 -15.00
C ALA A 169 13.98 -3.05 -16.21
N GLN A 170 13.38 -4.05 -16.87
CA GLN A 170 12.45 -3.83 -17.98
C GLN A 170 11.10 -3.32 -17.48
N ARG A 171 10.60 -3.84 -16.35
CA ARG A 171 9.38 -3.31 -15.71
C ARG A 171 9.51 -1.83 -15.35
N LEU A 172 10.69 -1.37 -14.90
CA LEU A 172 10.92 0.05 -14.64
C LEU A 172 10.76 0.92 -15.89
N VAL A 173 11.28 0.47 -17.05
CA VAL A 173 11.14 1.19 -18.32
C VAL A 173 9.67 1.23 -18.73
N THR A 174 8.97 0.09 -18.69
CA THR A 174 7.53 0.02 -18.99
C THR A 174 6.71 0.89 -18.04
N ALA A 175 6.99 0.85 -16.74
CA ALA A 175 6.31 1.65 -15.72
C ALA A 175 6.50 3.15 -15.94
N LYS A 176 7.72 3.59 -16.28
CA LYS A 176 7.99 4.98 -16.66
C LYS A 176 7.12 5.43 -17.84
N ASN A 177 7.00 4.58 -18.87
CA ASN A 177 6.18 4.87 -20.04
C ASN A 177 4.68 4.91 -19.70
N LEU A 178 4.20 4.00 -18.84
CA LEU A 178 2.82 4.00 -18.35
C LEU A 178 2.50 5.27 -17.56
N ILE A 179 3.39 5.69 -16.65
CA ILE A 179 3.21 6.92 -15.86
C ILE A 179 3.25 8.16 -16.74
N ALA A 180 4.12 8.20 -17.76
CA ALA A 180 4.16 9.32 -18.70
C ALA A 180 2.89 9.38 -19.57
N ALA A 181 2.37 8.23 -20.00
CA ALA A 181 1.15 8.19 -20.81
C ALA A 181 -0.11 8.49 -19.98
N SER A 182 -0.19 8.03 -18.73
CA SER A 182 -1.34 8.27 -17.85
C SER A 182 -1.55 9.76 -17.51
N GLN A 183 -0.48 10.55 -17.52
CA GLN A 183 -0.55 12.01 -17.36
C GLN A 183 -1.25 12.73 -18.52
N LYS A 184 -1.46 12.05 -19.66
CA LYS A 184 -2.24 12.58 -20.78
C LYS A 184 -3.73 12.24 -20.67
N LEU A 185 -4.10 11.37 -19.74
CA LEU A 185 -5.50 10.99 -19.47
C LEU A 185 -6.11 11.96 -18.46
N THR A 186 -7.43 12.04 -18.41
CA THR A 186 -8.15 12.70 -17.31
C THR A 186 -8.59 11.65 -16.27
N GLY A 187 -8.70 12.05 -15.00
CA GLY A 187 -9.29 11.20 -13.96
C GLY A 187 -10.66 10.64 -14.34
N PRO A 188 -11.62 11.50 -14.74
CA PRO A 188 -12.95 11.05 -15.17
C PRO A 188 -12.96 10.05 -16.33
N ASP A 189 -12.05 10.17 -17.30
CA ASP A 189 -11.96 9.20 -18.39
C ASP A 189 -11.45 7.84 -17.92
N VAL A 190 -10.51 7.83 -16.97
CA VAL A 190 -10.00 6.60 -16.34
C VAL A 190 -11.11 5.93 -15.54
N GLU A 191 -11.79 6.68 -14.66
CA GLU A 191 -12.89 6.20 -13.81
C GLU A 191 -13.97 5.50 -14.65
N ARG A 192 -14.52 6.20 -15.65
CA ARG A 192 -15.56 5.67 -16.53
C ARG A 192 -15.16 4.38 -17.25
N LYS A 193 -13.87 4.20 -17.55
CA LYS A 193 -13.38 2.97 -18.22
C LYS A 193 -13.03 1.87 -17.23
N LEU A 194 -12.66 2.19 -15.99
CA LEU A 194 -12.50 1.20 -14.93
C LEU A 194 -13.83 0.54 -14.59
N ASP A 195 -14.92 1.31 -14.51
CA ASP A 195 -16.25 0.74 -14.22
C ASP A 195 -16.63 -0.32 -15.26
N VAL A 196 -16.35 -0.04 -16.54
CA VAL A 196 -16.55 -0.98 -17.64
C VAL A 196 -15.62 -2.19 -17.54
N TYR A 197 -14.38 -2.00 -17.10
CA TYR A 197 -13.43 -3.09 -16.90
C TYR A 197 -13.90 -4.03 -15.78
N PHE A 198 -14.16 -3.50 -14.59
CA PHE A 198 -14.50 -4.28 -13.40
C PHE A 198 -15.85 -5.00 -13.52
N ASN A 199 -16.86 -4.36 -14.11
CA ASN A 199 -18.17 -4.96 -14.36
C ASN A 199 -18.23 -5.74 -15.69
N GLY A 200 -17.15 -5.71 -16.47
CA GLY A 200 -17.10 -6.27 -17.81
C GLY A 200 -16.50 -7.67 -17.87
N PRO A 201 -16.63 -8.34 -19.03
CA PRO A 201 -16.09 -9.68 -19.24
C PRO A 201 -14.55 -9.69 -19.38
N THR A 202 -13.90 -8.54 -19.35
CA THR A 202 -12.45 -8.39 -19.51
C THR A 202 -11.69 -8.36 -18.18
N TYR A 203 -12.39 -8.29 -17.05
CA TYR A 203 -11.78 -8.44 -15.73
C TYR A 203 -11.21 -9.84 -15.55
N THR A 204 -9.96 -9.93 -15.09
CA THR A 204 -9.33 -11.19 -14.68
C THR A 204 -8.43 -10.93 -13.46
N ALA A 205 -8.54 -11.76 -12.43
CA ALA A 205 -7.81 -11.58 -11.17
C ALA A 205 -6.28 -11.55 -11.35
N ASP A 206 -5.74 -12.23 -12.36
CA ASP A 206 -4.30 -12.20 -12.65
C ASP A 206 -3.81 -10.83 -13.14
N MET A 207 -4.68 -9.96 -13.67
CA MET A 207 -4.30 -8.58 -13.98
C MET A 207 -3.94 -7.79 -12.72
N GLU A 208 -4.58 -8.08 -11.59
CA GLU A 208 -4.30 -7.39 -10.32
C GLU A 208 -2.87 -7.64 -9.86
N VAL A 209 -2.43 -8.91 -9.88
CA VAL A 209 -1.05 -9.28 -9.51
C VAL A 209 -0.03 -8.78 -10.53
N ASN A 210 -0.38 -8.77 -11.82
CA ASN A 210 0.57 -8.40 -12.86
C ASN A 210 0.74 -6.88 -13.01
N LEU A 211 -0.30 -6.06 -12.75
CA LEU A 211 -0.26 -4.61 -12.93
C LEU A 211 -0.15 -3.80 -11.65
N GLN A 212 -0.81 -4.19 -10.56
CA GLN A 212 -0.72 -3.41 -9.33
C GLN A 212 0.69 -3.41 -8.74
N ASN A 213 0.89 -2.56 -7.74
CA ASN A 213 2.00 -2.72 -6.81
C ASN A 213 1.78 -4.00 -6.00
N THR A 214 2.81 -4.83 -5.84
CA THR A 214 2.68 -6.18 -5.25
C THR A 214 3.73 -6.45 -4.18
N SER A 215 3.43 -7.40 -3.30
CA SER A 215 4.41 -8.01 -2.39
C SER A 215 3.89 -9.36 -1.89
N THR A 216 4.65 -9.98 -1.01
CA THR A 216 4.19 -11.11 -0.18
C THR A 216 3.90 -10.59 1.23
N ALA A 217 3.03 -11.29 1.98
CA ALA A 217 2.68 -10.85 3.34
C ALA A 217 3.92 -10.76 4.24
N ARG A 218 4.87 -11.71 4.13
CA ARG A 218 6.13 -11.64 4.90
C ARG A 218 7.00 -10.47 4.46
N ALA A 219 7.33 -10.40 3.17
CA ALA A 219 8.27 -9.41 2.66
C ALA A 219 7.79 -7.97 2.87
N TYR A 220 6.47 -7.76 2.84
CA TYR A 220 5.88 -6.47 3.12
C TYR A 220 5.89 -6.15 4.62
N THR A 221 5.61 -7.12 5.49
CA THR A 221 5.66 -6.91 6.94
C THR A 221 7.06 -6.56 7.41
N ASP A 222 8.08 -7.26 6.90
CA ASP A 222 9.49 -6.98 7.21
C ASP A 222 9.90 -5.57 6.74
N LEU A 223 9.42 -5.14 5.57
CA LEU A 223 9.63 -3.79 5.06
C LEU A 223 8.92 -2.74 5.94
N MET A 224 7.71 -3.02 6.38
CA MET A 224 6.91 -2.11 7.22
C MET A 224 7.47 -1.97 8.63
N ALA A 225 8.05 -3.03 9.20
CA ALA A 225 8.77 -2.95 10.47
C ALA A 225 9.95 -1.94 10.42
N GLN A 226 10.63 -1.86 9.27
CA GLN A 226 11.72 -0.89 9.05
C GLN A 226 11.17 0.51 8.77
N THR A 227 10.14 0.59 7.92
CA THR A 227 9.60 1.85 7.38
C THR A 227 8.79 2.59 8.43
N LEU A 228 7.75 1.96 9.00
CA LEU A 228 6.72 2.63 9.80
C LEU A 228 7.21 3.11 11.18
N SER A 229 8.36 2.63 11.64
CA SER A 229 9.08 3.20 12.79
C SER A 229 9.51 4.67 12.55
N GLY A 230 9.75 5.02 11.28
CA GLY A 230 10.32 6.30 10.87
C GLY A 230 11.81 6.44 11.17
N ALA A 231 12.52 5.35 11.50
CA ALA A 231 13.93 5.36 11.88
C ALA A 231 14.86 5.94 10.79
N ALA A 232 14.45 5.89 9.52
CA ALA A 232 15.19 6.45 8.39
C ALA A 232 15.04 7.99 8.23
N LEU A 233 14.24 8.64 9.07
CA LEU A 233 13.97 10.09 9.04
C LEU A 233 14.64 10.80 10.22
N LYS A 234 14.97 12.08 10.05
CA LYS A 234 15.43 12.97 11.14
C LYS A 234 14.32 13.14 12.20
N PRO A 235 14.64 13.53 13.45
CA PRO A 235 13.65 13.62 14.52
C PRO A 235 12.39 14.43 14.17
N THR A 236 12.54 15.58 13.52
CA THR A 236 11.42 16.47 13.15
C THR A 236 10.49 15.84 12.11
N THR A 237 11.02 15.31 11.01
CA THR A 237 10.24 14.65 9.95
C THR A 237 9.72 13.29 10.38
N ARG A 238 10.46 12.56 11.23
CA ARG A 238 9.99 11.34 11.91
C ARG A 238 8.74 11.62 12.73
N LYS A 239 8.71 12.71 13.49
CA LYS A 239 7.52 13.10 14.24
C LYS A 239 6.33 13.31 13.30
N VAL A 240 6.51 14.08 12.23
CA VAL A 240 5.45 14.32 11.22
C VAL A 240 4.97 13.01 10.58
N PHE A 241 5.90 12.13 10.20
CA PHE A 241 5.59 10.83 9.62
C PHE A 241 4.72 9.99 10.54
N ARG A 242 5.13 9.88 11.81
CA ARG A 242 4.43 9.08 12.83
C ARG A 242 3.08 9.69 13.18
N ASP A 243 2.99 11.01 13.34
CA ASP A 243 1.73 11.69 13.60
C ASP A 243 0.71 11.43 12.47
N ILE A 244 1.15 11.47 11.22
CA ILE A 244 0.29 11.18 10.06
C ILE A 244 -0.14 9.70 10.06
N LEU A 245 0.78 8.76 10.21
CA LEU A 245 0.48 7.32 10.21
C LEU A 245 -0.42 6.88 11.37
N ALA A 246 -0.32 7.55 12.52
CA ALA A 246 -1.17 7.29 13.68
C ALA A 246 -2.63 7.69 13.45
N THR A 247 -2.92 8.53 12.46
CA THR A 247 -4.29 8.90 12.07
C THR A 247 -4.94 7.93 11.08
N GLY A 248 -4.19 6.95 10.56
CA GLY A 248 -4.72 6.01 9.55
C GLY A 248 -6.00 5.28 9.99
N CYS A 249 -6.78 4.84 9.00
CA CYS A 249 -8.18 4.37 9.14
C CYS A 249 -8.47 3.30 10.21
N CYS A 250 -7.43 2.60 10.66
CA CYS A 250 -7.54 1.19 10.96
C CYS A 250 -7.00 0.86 12.37
N ARG A 251 -6.79 1.87 13.22
CA ARG A 251 -6.61 1.68 14.67
C ARG A 251 -7.98 1.50 15.34
N PRO A 252 -8.20 0.46 16.16
CA PRO A 252 -9.45 0.32 16.93
C PRO A 252 -9.73 1.56 17.79
N LYS A 253 -10.99 1.98 17.91
CA LYS A 253 -11.39 3.09 18.82
C LYS A 253 -11.07 2.79 20.28
N ALA A 254 -11.17 1.52 20.68
CA ALA A 254 -10.85 1.02 22.01
C ALA A 254 -9.92 -0.20 21.85
N PRO A 255 -8.62 0.02 21.60
CA PRO A 255 -7.67 -1.07 21.39
C PRO A 255 -7.45 -1.82 22.70
N LYS A 256 -7.49 -3.16 22.64
CA LYS A 256 -7.08 -4.05 23.74
C LYS A 256 -5.56 -4.11 23.88
N LEU A 257 -4.84 -3.91 22.79
CA LEU A 257 -3.39 -3.83 22.81
C LEU A 257 -2.95 -2.46 23.34
N ASN A 258 -2.29 -2.46 24.49
CA ASN A 258 -1.71 -1.24 25.06
C ASN A 258 -0.48 -0.83 24.24
N ALA A 259 -0.66 0.12 23.32
CA ALA A 259 0.35 0.62 22.40
C ALA A 259 0.71 2.08 22.69
N THR A 260 2.00 2.38 22.73
CA THR A 260 2.52 3.77 22.74
C THR A 260 2.46 4.40 21.36
N TYR A 261 2.51 3.57 20.31
CA TYR A 261 2.37 3.99 18.92
C TYR A 261 1.74 2.90 18.08
N TRP A 262 0.85 3.29 17.17
CA TRP A 262 0.23 2.39 16.20
C TRP A 262 0.10 3.11 14.86
N ALA A 263 0.91 2.71 13.89
CA ALA A 263 0.77 3.09 12.49
C ALA A 263 -0.12 2.07 11.77
N ALA A 264 -1.06 2.54 10.96
CA ALA A 264 -1.91 1.65 10.17
C ALA A 264 -2.22 2.24 8.80
N LYS A 265 -2.33 1.36 7.79
CA LYS A 265 -2.85 1.71 6.47
C LYS A 265 -3.67 0.54 5.92
N ALA A 266 -4.81 0.87 5.32
CA ALA A 266 -5.61 -0.06 4.52
C ALA A 266 -5.48 0.24 3.03
N GLY A 267 -5.81 -0.75 2.22
CA GLY A 267 -6.13 -0.61 0.81
C GLY A 267 -7.28 -1.51 0.45
N SER A 268 -8.17 -1.01 -0.39
CA SER A 268 -9.35 -1.70 -0.92
C SER A 268 -9.32 -1.59 -2.44
N GLY A 269 -10.02 -2.52 -3.09
CA GLY A 269 -10.21 -2.55 -4.53
C GLY A 269 -11.11 -3.72 -4.90
N TRP A 270 -11.25 -3.98 -6.20
CA TRP A 270 -12.16 -5.01 -6.69
C TRP A 270 -11.76 -6.41 -6.21
N GLY A 271 -12.50 -6.98 -5.25
CA GLY A 271 -12.17 -8.28 -4.66
C GLY A 271 -10.92 -8.26 -3.78
N ILE A 272 -10.42 -7.09 -3.39
CA ILE A 272 -9.13 -6.92 -2.70
C ILE A 272 -9.30 -6.12 -1.40
N LEU A 273 -8.77 -6.66 -0.30
CA LEU A 273 -8.55 -5.94 0.95
C LEU A 273 -7.14 -6.19 1.45
N THR A 274 -6.44 -5.11 1.76
CA THR A 274 -5.10 -5.16 2.32
C THR A 274 -4.98 -4.27 3.53
N LEU A 275 -4.26 -4.74 4.55
CA LEU A 275 -4.03 -4.01 5.80
C LEU A 275 -2.59 -4.19 6.22
N THR A 276 -1.95 -3.12 6.66
CA THR A 276 -0.63 -3.18 7.26
C THR A 276 -0.53 -2.26 8.45
N GLY A 277 0.42 -2.54 9.34
CA GLY A 277 0.74 -1.64 10.43
C GLY A 277 1.97 -2.03 11.22
N TYR A 278 2.30 -1.15 12.14
CA TYR A 278 3.42 -1.27 13.06
C TYR A 278 3.01 -0.73 14.42
N VAL A 279 3.35 -1.47 15.48
CA VAL A 279 2.94 -1.20 16.85
C VAL A 279 4.14 -1.21 17.77
N GLU A 280 4.25 -0.19 18.61
CA GLU A 280 5.19 -0.14 19.73
C GLU A 280 4.40 -0.19 21.04
N THR A 281 4.90 -0.95 22.00
CA THR A 281 4.28 -1.11 23.33
C THR A 281 5.12 -0.46 24.43
N PRO A 282 4.52 -0.12 25.60
CA PRO A 282 5.25 0.51 26.71
C PRO A 282 6.43 -0.32 27.26
N ASP A 283 6.39 -1.64 27.09
CA ASP A 283 7.47 -2.57 27.49
C ASP A 283 8.58 -2.67 26.43
N GLY A 284 8.57 -1.81 25.40
CA GLY A 284 9.64 -1.68 24.40
C GLY A 284 9.58 -2.71 23.28
N ARG A 285 8.47 -3.43 23.14
CA ARG A 285 8.29 -4.46 22.11
C ARG A 285 7.70 -3.84 20.84
N ASN A 286 8.13 -4.38 19.70
CA ASN A 286 7.75 -3.88 18.39
C ASN A 286 7.09 -5.00 17.58
N PHE A 287 5.96 -4.69 16.96
CA PHE A 287 5.23 -5.62 16.11
C PHE A 287 4.98 -4.98 14.75
N ALA A 288 4.96 -5.80 13.70
CA ALA A 288 4.42 -5.39 12.41
C ALA A 288 3.51 -6.48 11.87
N TYR A 289 2.59 -6.09 10.99
CA TYR A 289 1.68 -7.02 10.34
C TYR A 289 1.37 -6.61 8.90
N THR A 290 1.05 -7.61 8.08
CA THR A 290 0.42 -7.44 6.77
C THR A 290 -0.64 -8.52 6.59
N TYR A 291 -1.82 -8.10 6.21
CA TYR A 291 -2.93 -8.92 5.74
C TYR A 291 -3.16 -8.58 4.27
N LEU A 292 -3.12 -9.59 3.41
CA LEU A 292 -3.40 -9.49 1.98
C LEU A 292 -4.57 -10.42 1.66
N ASN A 293 -5.62 -9.86 1.09
CA ASN A 293 -6.76 -10.59 0.58
C ASN A 293 -7.03 -10.17 -0.86
N ASP A 294 -7.12 -11.16 -1.75
CA ASP A 294 -7.51 -10.98 -3.14
C ASP A 294 -8.52 -12.08 -3.54
N SER A 295 -9.11 -11.93 -4.72
CA SER A 295 -10.13 -12.86 -5.23
C SER A 295 -11.32 -13.08 -4.29
N SER A 296 -11.66 -12.07 -3.47
CA SER A 296 -12.87 -12.10 -2.63
C SER A 296 -14.12 -12.06 -3.50
N VAL A 297 -15.20 -12.71 -3.04
CA VAL A 297 -16.52 -12.62 -3.70
C VAL A 297 -17.16 -11.25 -3.47
N THR A 298 -16.67 -10.49 -2.48
CA THR A 298 -17.05 -9.07 -2.30
C THR A 298 -16.21 -8.24 -3.26
N THR A 299 -16.82 -7.81 -4.36
CA THR A 299 -16.08 -7.12 -5.43
C THR A 299 -16.17 -5.60 -5.36
N ASP A 300 -17.19 -5.05 -4.71
CA ASP A 300 -17.32 -3.60 -4.51
C ASP A 300 -16.35 -3.10 -3.42
N ALA A 301 -15.67 -1.96 -3.65
CA ALA A 301 -14.64 -1.47 -2.75
C ALA A 301 -15.24 -0.96 -1.42
N GLU A 302 -16.37 -0.26 -1.48
CA GLU A 302 -17.08 0.27 -0.32
C GLU A 302 -17.64 -0.87 0.55
N GLU A 303 -18.16 -1.93 -0.06
CA GLU A 303 -18.57 -3.15 0.65
C GLU A 303 -17.36 -3.87 1.25
N MET A 304 -16.24 -3.92 0.54
CA MET A 304 -14.99 -4.50 1.06
C MET A 304 -14.49 -3.73 2.30
N GLU A 305 -14.60 -2.41 2.31
CA GLU A 305 -14.16 -1.58 3.43
C GLU A 305 -14.93 -1.84 4.72
N LYS A 306 -16.16 -2.37 4.65
CA LYS A 306 -16.90 -2.81 5.85
C LYS A 306 -16.18 -3.93 6.60
N GLN A 307 -15.31 -4.68 5.93
CA GLN A 307 -14.49 -5.74 6.54
C GLN A 307 -13.27 -5.20 7.29
N ILE A 308 -12.86 -3.94 7.08
CA ILE A 308 -11.66 -3.37 7.74
C ILE A 308 -11.74 -3.52 9.26
N ARG A 309 -12.85 -3.10 9.86
CA ARG A 309 -13.00 -3.14 11.32
C ARG A 309 -12.91 -4.56 11.89
N PRO A 310 -13.70 -5.56 11.44
CA PRO A 310 -13.58 -6.91 11.97
C PRO A 310 -12.19 -7.53 11.72
N VAL A 311 -11.57 -7.30 10.57
CA VAL A 311 -10.22 -7.82 10.29
C VAL A 311 -9.17 -7.14 11.18
N VAL A 312 -9.24 -5.82 11.40
CA VAL A 312 -8.36 -5.12 12.34
C VAL A 312 -8.47 -5.67 13.77
N LEU A 313 -9.69 -5.95 14.24
CA LEU A 313 -9.89 -6.55 15.57
C LEU A 313 -9.28 -7.96 15.64
N TRP A 314 -9.38 -8.74 14.56
CA TRP A 314 -8.73 -10.04 14.45
C TRP A 314 -7.19 -9.92 14.41
N ILE A 315 -6.64 -8.93 13.70
CA ILE A 315 -5.20 -8.63 13.70
C ILE A 315 -4.71 -8.27 15.11
N GLU A 316 -5.44 -7.41 15.83
CA GLU A 316 -5.11 -7.03 17.20
C GLU A 316 -5.00 -8.27 18.11
N GLN A 317 -5.95 -9.19 18.00
CA GLN A 317 -5.94 -10.44 18.78
C GLN A 317 -4.76 -11.33 18.44
N ASN A 318 -4.36 -11.40 17.16
CA ASN A 318 -3.15 -12.10 16.74
C ASN A 318 -1.88 -11.47 17.35
N ILE A 319 -1.79 -10.14 17.36
CA ILE A 319 -0.64 -9.43 17.97
C ILE A 319 -0.63 -9.66 19.50
N LEU A 320 -1.78 -9.69 20.15
CA LEU A 320 -1.89 -10.04 21.57
C LEU A 320 -1.42 -11.48 21.84
N ALA A 321 -1.74 -12.43 20.96
CA ALA A 321 -1.25 -13.81 21.08
C ALA A 321 0.27 -13.91 20.86
N LEU A 322 0.85 -13.07 19.99
CA LEU A 322 2.29 -12.87 19.88
C LEU A 322 2.88 -12.19 21.12
N ARG A 323 2.09 -11.55 21.99
CA ARG A 323 2.61 -10.91 23.20
C ARG A 323 2.85 -11.91 24.31
N THR A 324 1.94 -12.87 24.50
CA THR A 324 2.00 -13.84 25.60
C THR A 324 3.27 -14.69 25.51
N PRO A 325 4.09 -14.81 26.57
CA PRO A 325 5.16 -15.81 26.62
C PRO A 325 4.54 -17.20 26.39
N ARG A 326 5.17 -18.02 25.53
CA ARG A 326 4.79 -19.44 25.44
C ARG A 326 5.38 -20.19 26.62
#